data_AF-A0A9D4KDR1-F1
#
_entry.id   AF-A0A9D4KDR1-F1
#
_cell.length_a   1.000
_cell.length_b   1.000
_cell.length_c   1.000
_cell.angle_alpha   90.00
_cell.angle_beta   90.00
_cell.angle_gamma   90.00
#
_symmetry.space_group_name_H-M   'P 1'
#
loop_
_entity.id
_entity.type
_entity.pdbx_description
1 polymer ?
#
loop_
_entity_poly.entity_id
_entity_poly.type
_entity_poly.pdbx_seq_one_letter_code
_entity_poly.pdbx_strand_id
1 'polypeptide(L)'
;MASQMGKVLVIGISGTTNSGKSTLTRNLLDKLPNAVSVCQDTYFLPPGDDRLAPLYIQELDHHNWEDYRALEMENMVADVFNLFNHSGMANKGDCIVIIEGYTIFGWQPLAKLCDLKYFLPIDRELCWQRRRFRNYNPPDKPGYFDKVVWPMHLKHLELIKDDPNIVYLEDSCLENRVSRILEDINKCLCSHQQ
;
A
#
# COMPACT_ATOMS: atom_id res chain seq x y z
N MET A 1 -19.64 27.12 21.13
CA MET A 1 -19.07 25.75 21.17
C MET A 1 -18.22 25.60 19.93
N ALA A 2 -16.90 25.45 20.04
CA ALA A 2 -16.08 25.14 18.88
C ALA A 2 -16.46 23.72 18.42
N SER A 3 -16.91 23.56 17.18
CA SER A 3 -17.08 22.25 16.57
C SER A 3 -15.70 21.60 16.52
N GLN A 4 -15.53 20.48 17.22
CA GLN A 4 -14.31 19.70 17.16
C GLN A 4 -14.18 19.19 15.72
N MET A 5 -13.20 19.70 14.97
CA MET A 5 -12.91 19.20 13.62
C MET A 5 -12.47 17.75 13.75
N GLY A 6 -13.06 16.87 12.96
CA GLY A 6 -12.73 15.44 12.94
C GLY A 6 -11.27 15.23 12.56
N LYS A 7 -10.60 14.27 13.21
CA LYS A 7 -9.20 13.95 12.89
C LYS A 7 -9.17 13.05 11.65
N VAL A 8 -8.21 13.28 10.76
CA VAL A 8 -7.89 12.32 9.70
C VAL A 8 -6.65 11.53 10.12
N LEU A 9 -6.76 10.20 10.09
CA LEU A 9 -5.67 9.26 10.33
C LEU A 9 -5.35 8.50 9.05
N VAL A 10 -4.12 8.59 8.56
CA VAL A 10 -3.66 7.92 7.35
C VAL A 10 -2.82 6.70 7.70
N ILE A 11 -3.21 5.55 7.18
CA ILE A 11 -2.58 4.26 7.47
C ILE A 11 -2.01 3.70 6.19
N GLY A 12 -0.70 3.48 6.14
CA GLY A 12 -0.05 2.78 5.04
C GLY A 12 0.06 1.29 5.32
N ILE A 13 -0.38 0.47 4.36
CA ILE A 13 -0.23 -0.99 4.37
C ILE A 13 0.57 -1.40 3.13
N SER A 14 1.85 -1.63 3.32
CA SER A 14 2.75 -2.16 2.31
C SER A 14 3.15 -3.60 2.58
N GLY A 15 4.02 -4.16 1.73
CA GLY A 15 4.45 -5.54 1.86
C GLY A 15 4.76 -6.19 0.52
N THR A 16 5.44 -7.32 0.60
CA THR A 16 5.77 -8.19 -0.54
C THR A 16 4.54 -8.43 -1.43
N THR A 17 4.73 -8.57 -2.72
CA THR A 17 3.64 -8.97 -3.64
C THR A 17 2.99 -10.28 -3.18
N ASN A 18 1.67 -10.41 -3.34
CA ASN A 18 0.87 -11.56 -2.86
C ASN A 18 0.93 -11.83 -1.33
N SER A 19 1.35 -10.88 -0.49
CA SER A 19 1.42 -11.06 0.98
C SER A 19 0.06 -11.06 1.70
N GLY A 20 -0.99 -10.53 1.06
CA GLY A 20 -2.35 -10.46 1.62
C GLY A 20 -2.84 -9.06 1.96
N LYS A 21 -2.14 -8.00 1.53
CA LYS A 21 -2.49 -6.57 1.77
C LYS A 21 -3.98 -6.27 1.57
N SER A 22 -4.52 -6.51 0.36
CA SER A 22 -5.94 -6.22 0.06
C SER A 22 -6.94 -7.03 0.88
N THR A 23 -6.55 -8.20 1.39
CA THR A 23 -7.41 -8.96 2.31
C THR A 23 -7.38 -8.35 3.71
N LEU A 24 -6.23 -7.90 4.18
CA LEU A 24 -6.10 -7.17 5.45
C LEU A 24 -6.86 -5.84 5.39
N THR A 25 -6.68 -5.06 4.32
CA THR A 25 -7.39 -3.78 4.10
C THR A 25 -8.90 -3.97 4.12
N ARG A 26 -9.45 -4.95 3.38
CA ARG A 26 -10.89 -5.25 3.41
C ARG A 26 -11.39 -5.58 4.83
N ASN A 27 -10.65 -6.39 5.57
CA ASN A 27 -11.03 -6.76 6.95
C ASN A 27 -11.02 -5.58 7.93
N LEU A 28 -10.17 -4.57 7.69
CA LEU A 28 -10.14 -3.33 8.44
C LEU A 28 -11.33 -2.44 8.07
N LEU A 29 -11.62 -2.28 6.78
CA LEU A 29 -12.79 -1.52 6.30
C LEU A 29 -14.10 -2.07 6.88
N ASP A 30 -14.26 -3.40 6.94
CA ASP A 30 -15.45 -4.04 7.53
C ASP A 30 -15.66 -3.69 9.02
N LYS A 31 -14.58 -3.34 9.73
CA LYS A 31 -14.59 -3.04 11.17
C LYS A 31 -14.53 -1.53 11.47
N LEU A 32 -14.23 -0.72 10.47
CA LEU A 32 -14.02 0.72 10.59
C LEU A 32 -15.00 1.46 9.67
N PRO A 33 -16.21 1.80 10.15
CA PRO A 33 -17.27 2.36 9.30
C PRO A 33 -16.93 3.74 8.70
N ASN A 34 -15.94 4.44 9.25
CA ASN A 34 -15.46 5.74 8.75
C ASN A 34 -14.13 5.62 7.96
N ALA A 35 -13.74 4.40 7.59
CA ALA A 35 -12.53 4.16 6.80
C ALA A 35 -12.82 4.11 5.30
N VAL A 36 -11.90 4.68 4.53
CA VAL A 36 -11.84 4.57 3.07
C VAL A 36 -10.47 4.02 2.68
N SER A 37 -10.36 3.35 1.53
CA SER A 37 -9.08 2.83 1.06
C SER A 37 -8.69 3.34 -0.32
N VAL A 38 -7.39 3.57 -0.51
CA VAL A 38 -6.76 3.84 -1.82
C VAL A 38 -5.82 2.68 -2.14
N CYS A 39 -6.05 2.02 -3.28
CA CYS A 39 -5.30 0.83 -3.69
C CYS A 39 -4.31 1.19 -4.81
N GLN A 40 -3.01 1.02 -4.58
CA GLN A 40 -1.97 1.36 -5.56
C GLN A 40 -2.16 0.64 -6.91
N ASP A 41 -2.69 -0.58 -6.91
CA ASP A 41 -2.91 -1.37 -8.13
C ASP A 41 -3.95 -0.73 -9.08
N THR A 42 -4.75 0.25 -8.63
CA THR A 42 -5.68 0.98 -9.51
C THR A 42 -5.02 2.12 -10.29
N TYR A 43 -3.74 2.40 -10.04
CA TYR A 43 -3.00 3.50 -10.65
C TYR A 43 -2.02 3.04 -11.74
N PHE A 44 -2.07 1.78 -12.19
CA PHE A 44 -1.25 1.33 -13.31
C PHE A 44 -1.59 2.12 -14.59
N LEU A 45 -0.54 2.46 -15.34
CA LEU A 45 -0.69 3.09 -16.65
C LEU A 45 -1.44 2.16 -17.61
N PRO A 46 -2.31 2.72 -18.48
CA PRO A 46 -3.02 1.93 -19.46
C PRO A 46 -2.07 1.34 -20.50
N PRO A 47 -2.41 0.19 -21.10
CA PRO A 47 -1.65 -0.36 -22.22
C PRO A 47 -1.51 0.67 -23.35
N GLY A 48 -0.29 0.84 -23.86
CA GLY A 48 0.01 1.78 -24.94
C GLY A 48 0.40 3.19 -24.49
N ASP A 49 0.47 3.47 -23.18
CA ASP A 49 1.06 4.72 -22.68
C ASP A 49 2.56 4.79 -23.02
N ASP A 50 3.00 5.89 -23.63
CA ASP A 50 4.40 6.09 -24.05
C ASP A 50 5.40 6.02 -22.88
N ARG A 51 4.97 6.31 -21.66
CA ARG A 51 5.81 6.21 -20.45
C ARG A 51 6.18 4.77 -20.11
N LEU A 52 5.48 3.78 -20.68
CA LEU A 52 5.82 2.36 -20.52
C LEU A 52 7.00 1.94 -21.41
N ALA A 53 7.27 2.63 -22.52
CA ALA A 53 8.36 2.28 -23.44
C ALA A 53 9.74 2.07 -22.75
N PRO A 54 10.22 2.94 -21.84
CA PRO A 54 11.50 2.73 -21.14
C PRO A 54 11.49 1.57 -20.13
N LEU A 55 10.32 0.97 -19.86
CA LEU A 55 10.17 -0.17 -18.94
C LEU A 55 10.11 -1.50 -19.66
N TYR A 56 10.10 -1.50 -21.00
CA TYR A 56 10.06 -2.72 -21.78
C TYR A 56 11.39 -3.49 -21.68
N ILE A 57 11.29 -4.78 -21.37
CA ILE A 57 12.41 -5.70 -21.22
C ILE A 57 12.40 -6.64 -22.43
N GLN A 58 13.31 -6.37 -23.37
CA GLN A 58 13.36 -7.10 -24.64
C GLN A 58 13.55 -8.61 -24.45
N GLU A 59 14.38 -9.05 -23.48
CA GLU A 59 14.62 -10.50 -23.29
C GLU A 59 13.42 -11.25 -22.72
N LEU A 60 12.43 -10.54 -22.16
CA LEU A 60 11.23 -11.11 -21.58
C LEU A 60 9.98 -10.88 -22.43
N ASP A 61 10.06 -9.99 -23.44
CA ASP A 61 8.89 -9.48 -24.14
C ASP A 61 7.80 -9.02 -23.14
N HIS A 62 8.22 -8.22 -22.17
CA HIS A 62 7.38 -7.78 -21.06
C HIS A 62 7.84 -6.47 -20.45
N HIS A 63 6.93 -5.72 -19.83
CA HIS A 63 7.27 -4.49 -19.11
C HIS A 63 7.63 -4.77 -17.65
N ASN A 64 8.50 -3.94 -17.07
CA ASN A 64 8.72 -3.90 -15.64
C ASN A 64 7.55 -3.19 -14.93
N TRP A 65 6.53 -3.96 -14.57
CA TRP A 65 5.38 -3.46 -13.81
C TRP A 65 5.67 -3.21 -12.33
N GLU A 66 6.86 -3.55 -11.85
CA GLU A 66 7.24 -3.36 -10.44
C GLU A 66 7.97 -2.02 -10.21
N ASP A 67 8.15 -1.24 -11.28
CA ASP A 67 8.72 0.11 -11.26
C ASP A 67 7.62 1.16 -11.05
N TYR A 68 7.87 2.15 -10.18
CA TYR A 68 6.95 3.26 -9.92
C TYR A 68 6.53 4.01 -11.19
N ARG A 69 7.39 4.04 -12.22
CA ARG A 69 7.09 4.69 -13.50
C ARG A 69 5.97 4.00 -14.28
N ALA A 70 5.61 2.77 -13.92
CA ALA A 70 4.45 2.08 -14.46
C ALA A 70 3.13 2.55 -13.82
N LEU A 71 3.17 3.47 -12.85
CA LEU A 71 2.04 3.93 -12.07
C LEU A 71 1.88 5.46 -12.12
N GLU A 72 0.64 5.92 -12.06
CA GLU A 72 0.26 7.32 -11.84
C GLU A 72 0.43 7.72 -10.37
N MET A 73 1.66 7.67 -9.86
CA MET A 73 1.96 7.92 -8.44
C MET A 73 1.54 9.32 -7.98
N GLU A 74 1.64 10.32 -8.84
CA GLU A 74 1.22 11.70 -8.52
C GLU A 74 -0.32 11.81 -8.39
N ASN A 75 -1.07 11.10 -9.25
CA ASN A 75 -2.53 11.04 -9.12
C ASN A 75 -2.94 10.33 -7.83
N MET A 76 -2.23 9.25 -7.46
CA MET A 76 -2.44 8.56 -6.20
C MET A 76 -2.20 9.47 -4.98
N VAL A 77 -1.12 10.27 -5.01
CA VAL A 77 -0.85 11.27 -3.96
C VAL A 77 -1.97 12.32 -3.89
N ALA A 78 -2.40 12.83 -5.05
CA ALA A 78 -3.47 13.81 -5.12
C ALA A 78 -4.80 13.27 -4.55
N ASP A 79 -5.15 12.03 -4.86
CA ASP A 79 -6.37 11.39 -4.36
C ASP A 79 -6.33 11.19 -2.85
N VAL A 80 -5.20 10.73 -2.30
CA VAL A 80 -5.00 10.61 -0.85
C VAL A 80 -5.11 11.99 -0.18
N PHE A 81 -4.48 13.01 -0.75
CA PHE A 81 -4.52 14.37 -0.21
C PHE A 81 -5.92 14.98 -0.28
N ASN A 82 -6.67 14.70 -1.35
CA ASN A 82 -8.06 15.12 -1.49
C ASN A 82 -8.93 14.44 -0.42
N LEU A 83 -8.78 13.14 -0.20
CA LEU A 83 -9.47 12.43 0.88
C LEU A 83 -9.14 13.04 2.24
N PHE A 84 -7.87 13.38 2.49
CA PHE A 84 -7.45 14.03 3.71
C PHE A 84 -8.16 15.38 3.94
N ASN A 85 -8.20 16.25 2.92
CA ASN A 85 -8.82 17.57 3.06
C ASN A 85 -10.35 17.52 3.14
N HIS A 86 -11.00 16.69 2.32
CA HIS A 86 -12.47 16.58 2.32
C HIS A 86 -12.99 16.02 3.63
N SER A 87 -12.27 15.06 4.22
CA SER A 87 -12.62 14.46 5.50
C SER A 87 -12.39 15.40 6.68
N GLY A 88 -11.39 16.29 6.62
CA GLY A 88 -11.19 17.33 7.64
C GLY A 88 -12.23 18.46 7.61
N MET A 89 -12.87 18.69 6.46
CA MET A 89 -13.87 19.76 6.27
C MET A 89 -15.31 19.33 6.54
N ALA A 90 -15.62 18.03 6.38
CA ALA A 90 -16.92 17.50 6.78
C ALA A 90 -16.92 17.33 8.30
N ASN A 91 -17.81 18.01 9.03
CA ASN A 91 -18.03 17.84 10.49
C ASN A 91 -18.55 16.41 10.84
N LYS A 92 -17.84 15.36 10.43
CA LYS A 92 -18.21 13.95 10.45
C LYS A 92 -17.15 13.12 11.19
N GLY A 93 -16.96 13.37 12.49
CA GLY A 93 -16.12 12.52 13.36
C GLY A 93 -14.71 12.24 12.79
N ASP A 94 -14.02 11.24 13.36
CA ASP A 94 -12.72 10.82 12.85
C ASP A 94 -12.86 10.05 11.52
N CYS A 95 -11.96 10.33 10.58
CA CYS A 95 -11.86 9.65 9.29
C CYS A 95 -10.54 8.88 9.19
N ILE A 96 -10.59 7.67 8.63
CA ILE A 96 -9.42 6.83 8.44
C ILE A 96 -9.20 6.63 6.94
N VAL A 97 -8.00 6.94 6.44
CA VAL A 97 -7.60 6.69 5.06
C VAL A 97 -6.57 5.57 5.05
N ILE A 98 -6.91 4.42 4.46
CA ILE A 98 -6.01 3.28 4.32
C ILE A 98 -5.40 3.30 2.93
N ILE A 99 -4.10 3.54 2.83
CA ILE A 99 -3.34 3.45 1.59
C ILE A 99 -2.71 2.07 1.54
N GLU A 100 -3.02 1.28 0.51
CA GLU A 100 -2.37 -0.01 0.32
C GLU A 100 -1.62 -0.11 -1.00
N GLY A 101 -0.49 -0.83 -0.99
CA GLY A 101 0.30 -1.06 -2.19
C GLY A 101 1.66 -1.67 -1.90
N TYR A 102 2.26 -2.32 -2.90
CA TYR A 102 3.50 -3.08 -2.69
C TYR A 102 4.76 -2.19 -2.62
N THR A 103 4.67 -0.91 -3.03
CA THR A 103 5.83 0.00 -3.05
C THR A 103 5.62 1.37 -2.38
N ILE A 104 4.46 1.60 -1.77
CA ILE A 104 4.02 2.92 -1.27
C ILE A 104 5.01 3.61 -0.32
N PHE A 105 5.79 2.86 0.46
CA PHE A 105 6.76 3.44 1.40
C PHE A 105 8.05 3.94 0.76
N GLY A 106 8.39 3.44 -0.43
CA GLY A 106 9.56 3.93 -1.19
C GLY A 106 9.24 5.19 -1.98
N TRP A 107 7.95 5.55 -2.09
CA TRP A 107 7.52 6.82 -2.65
C TRP A 107 7.32 7.84 -1.53
N GLN A 108 8.32 8.70 -1.33
CA GLN A 108 8.37 9.62 -0.19
C GLN A 108 7.13 10.50 0.00
N PRO A 109 6.47 11.04 -1.05
CA PRO A 109 5.21 11.76 -0.87
C PRO A 109 4.12 10.95 -0.16
N LEU A 110 3.93 9.67 -0.51
CA LEU A 110 2.94 8.81 0.16
C LEU A 110 3.42 8.38 1.55
N ALA A 111 4.70 8.02 1.67
CA ALA A 111 5.28 7.58 2.95
C ALA A 111 5.17 8.66 4.04
N LYS A 112 5.33 9.94 3.67
CA LYS A 112 5.22 11.08 4.59
C LYS A 112 3.79 11.43 4.97
N LEU A 113 2.80 11.01 4.18
CA LEU A 113 1.38 11.18 4.51
C LEU A 113 0.89 10.15 5.54
N CYS A 114 1.58 9.02 5.71
CA CYS A 114 1.16 7.95 6.62
C CYS A 114 1.52 8.26 8.08
N ASP A 115 0.52 8.26 8.96
CA ASP A 115 0.68 8.33 10.42
C ASP A 115 1.11 6.98 11.00
N LEU A 116 0.56 5.88 10.47
CA LEU A 116 0.90 4.51 10.83
C LEU A 116 1.37 3.76 9.58
N LYS A 117 2.46 3.01 9.69
CA LYS A 117 3.06 2.28 8.57
C LYS A 117 3.21 0.81 8.92
N TYR A 118 2.56 -0.06 8.16
CA TYR A 118 2.62 -1.51 8.32
C TYR A 118 3.20 -2.17 7.07
N PHE A 119 4.10 -3.12 7.26
CA PHE A 119 4.66 -3.92 6.18
C PHE A 119 4.33 -5.40 6.39
N LEU A 120 3.81 -6.09 5.37
CA LEU A 120 3.53 -7.53 5.41
C LEU A 120 4.67 -8.28 4.70
N PRO A 121 5.67 -8.79 5.44
CA PRO A 121 6.71 -9.62 4.85
C PRO A 121 6.17 -11.03 4.58
N ILE A 122 6.55 -11.59 3.43
CA ILE A 122 6.56 -13.03 3.19
C ILE A 122 7.88 -13.39 2.53
N ASP A 123 8.38 -14.59 2.79
CA ASP A 123 9.61 -15.06 2.15
C ASP A 123 9.43 -15.25 0.63
N ARG A 124 10.56 -15.34 -0.07
CA ARG A 124 10.60 -15.50 -1.53
C ARG A 124 9.82 -16.71 -2.03
N GLU A 125 9.93 -17.83 -1.32
CA GLU A 125 9.36 -19.10 -1.75
C GLU A 125 7.83 -19.05 -1.64
N LEU A 126 7.30 -18.60 -0.51
CA LEU A 126 5.87 -18.38 -0.32
C LEU A 126 5.34 -17.32 -1.29
N CYS A 127 6.10 -16.25 -1.55
CA CYS A 127 5.75 -15.25 -2.53
C CYS A 127 5.59 -15.87 -3.92
N TRP A 128 6.57 -16.66 -4.36
CA TRP A 128 6.52 -17.34 -5.65
C TRP A 128 5.34 -18.32 -5.73
N GLN A 129 5.14 -19.15 -4.70
CA GLN A 129 4.05 -20.11 -4.63
C GLN A 129 2.68 -19.45 -4.79
N ARG A 130 2.49 -18.26 -4.22
CA ARG A 130 1.23 -17.51 -4.37
C ARG A 130 1.16 -16.80 -5.71
N ARG A 131 2.26 -16.20 -6.18
CA ARG A 131 2.28 -15.39 -7.41
C ARG A 131 2.08 -16.21 -8.67
N ARG A 132 2.68 -17.42 -8.74
CA ARG A 132 2.56 -18.31 -9.91
C ARG A 132 1.13 -18.75 -10.23
N PHE A 133 0.20 -18.64 -9.28
CA PHE A 133 -1.23 -18.94 -9.46
C PHE A 133 -2.12 -17.70 -9.56
N ARG A 134 -1.54 -16.50 -9.46
CA ARG A 134 -2.27 -15.25 -9.59
C ARG A 134 -2.40 -14.91 -11.07
N ASN A 135 -3.62 -14.58 -11.49
CA ASN A 135 -3.89 -14.12 -12.84
C ASN A 135 -3.64 -12.61 -12.93
N TYR A 136 -2.49 -12.23 -13.50
CA TYR A 136 -2.19 -10.85 -13.88
C TYR A 136 -2.64 -10.57 -15.31
N ASN A 137 -2.83 -9.29 -15.63
CA ASN A 137 -3.08 -8.83 -16.98
C ASN A 137 -2.14 -7.65 -17.29
N PRO A 138 -1.17 -7.82 -18.21
CA PRO A 138 -0.82 -9.06 -18.91
C PRO A 138 -0.29 -10.15 -17.95
N PRO A 139 -0.36 -11.44 -18.31
CA PRO A 139 0.17 -12.51 -17.47
C PRO A 139 1.70 -12.44 -17.38
N ASP A 140 2.24 -12.81 -16.21
CA ASP A 140 3.68 -12.93 -15.99
C ASP A 140 4.30 -13.89 -17.03
N LYS A 141 5.41 -13.48 -17.65
CA LYS A 141 6.18 -14.30 -18.60
C LYS A 141 7.16 -15.23 -17.86
N PRO A 142 7.57 -16.37 -18.46
CA PRO A 142 8.61 -17.23 -17.87
C PRO A 142 9.87 -16.45 -17.49
N GLY A 143 10.33 -16.63 -16.24
CA GLY A 143 11.50 -15.93 -15.70
C GLY A 143 11.24 -14.49 -15.20
N TYR A 144 10.03 -13.95 -15.37
CA TYR A 144 9.69 -12.59 -14.91
C TYR A 144 9.85 -12.43 -13.39
N PHE A 145 9.47 -13.46 -12.62
CA PHE A 145 9.61 -13.43 -11.16
C PHE A 145 11.07 -13.24 -10.72
N ASP A 146 11.98 -14.04 -11.27
CA ASP A 146 13.39 -14.06 -10.88
C ASP A 146 14.17 -12.88 -11.43
N LYS A 147 13.82 -12.41 -12.64
CA LYS A 147 14.53 -11.31 -13.30
C LYS A 147 14.02 -9.93 -12.94
N VAL A 148 12.76 -9.82 -12.51
CA VAL A 148 12.09 -8.52 -12.30
C VAL A 148 11.47 -8.44 -10.91
N VAL A 149 10.49 -9.28 -10.61
CA VAL A 149 9.66 -9.15 -9.40
C VAL A 149 10.49 -9.18 -8.12
N TRP A 150 11.27 -10.25 -7.94
CA TRP A 150 12.04 -10.40 -6.72
C TRP A 150 13.19 -9.38 -6.62
N PRO A 151 13.98 -9.11 -7.67
CA PRO A 151 14.98 -8.04 -7.64
C PRO A 151 14.40 -6.66 -7.34
N MET A 152 13.24 -6.31 -7.91
CA MET A 152 12.57 -5.03 -7.65
C MET A 152 12.03 -4.96 -6.21
N HIS A 153 11.50 -6.07 -5.68
CA HIS A 153 11.13 -6.16 -4.28
C HIS A 153 12.33 -5.94 -3.35
N LEU A 154 13.48 -6.54 -3.62
CA LEU A 154 14.70 -6.33 -2.83
C LEU A 154 15.18 -4.88 -2.88
N LYS A 155 15.14 -4.25 -4.06
CA LYS A 155 15.43 -2.81 -4.20
C LYS A 155 14.47 -1.97 -3.35
N HIS A 156 13.19 -2.31 -3.34
CA HIS A 156 12.21 -1.61 -2.50
C HIS A 156 12.49 -1.78 -1.01
N LEU A 157 12.82 -2.99 -0.55
CA LEU A 157 13.21 -3.23 0.84
C LEU A 157 14.43 -2.39 1.24
N GLU A 158 15.44 -2.32 0.36
CA GLU A 158 16.63 -1.51 0.59
C GLU A 158 16.31 -0.02 0.76
N LEU A 159 15.33 0.51 0.01
CA LEU A 159 14.89 1.90 0.11
C LEU A 159 14.22 2.24 1.44
N ILE A 160 13.58 1.26 2.09
CA ILE A 160 12.76 1.47 3.30
C ILE A 160 13.41 0.94 4.57
N LYS A 161 14.57 0.27 4.47
CA LYS A 161 15.21 -0.46 5.57
C LYS A 161 15.52 0.39 6.80
N ASP A 162 15.78 1.69 6.60
CA ASP A 162 16.19 2.63 7.63
C ASP A 162 15.01 3.44 8.19
N ASP A 163 13.76 3.17 7.80
CA ASP A 163 12.58 3.83 8.37
C ASP A 163 12.12 3.10 9.64
N PRO A 164 12.40 3.64 10.85
CA PRO A 164 12.05 2.99 12.11
C PRO A 164 10.55 3.00 12.40
N ASN A 165 9.76 3.75 11.61
CA ASN A 165 8.32 3.88 11.81
C ASN A 165 7.53 2.76 11.13
N ILE A 166 8.19 1.89 10.35
CA ILE A 166 7.55 0.76 9.69
C ILE A 166 7.43 -0.41 10.66
N VAL A 167 6.20 -0.81 10.96
CA VAL A 167 5.89 -2.00 11.76
C VAL A 167 5.77 -3.21 10.83
N TYR A 168 6.66 -4.18 10.99
CA TYR A 168 6.63 -5.43 10.25
C TYR A 168 5.65 -6.42 10.89
N LEU A 169 4.64 -6.86 10.13
CA LEU A 169 3.59 -7.78 10.57
C LEU A 169 3.96 -9.24 10.25
N GLU A 170 4.93 -9.76 10.98
CA GLU A 170 5.50 -11.11 10.76
C GLU A 170 4.52 -12.24 11.10
N ASP A 171 3.64 -12.05 12.09
CA ASP A 171 2.59 -13.02 12.42
C ASP A 171 1.70 -13.25 11.20
N SER A 172 1.56 -14.50 10.75
CA SER A 172 0.78 -14.86 9.58
C SER A 172 -0.74 -14.90 9.81
N CYS A 173 -1.18 -14.87 11.08
CA CYS A 173 -2.58 -14.84 11.47
C CYS A 173 -3.24 -13.50 11.11
N LEU A 174 -4.30 -13.55 10.29
CA LEU A 174 -5.00 -12.36 9.83
C LEU A 174 -5.68 -11.62 10.99
N GLU A 175 -6.32 -12.34 11.89
CA GLU A 175 -7.01 -11.80 13.05
C GLU A 175 -6.05 -11.04 13.97
N ASN A 176 -4.84 -11.56 14.19
CA ASN A 176 -3.82 -10.90 15.00
C ASN A 176 -3.33 -9.61 14.33
N ARG A 177 -3.11 -9.62 13.01
CA ARG A 177 -2.75 -8.41 12.24
C ARG A 177 -3.84 -7.34 12.32
N VAL A 178 -5.10 -7.75 12.18
CA VAL A 178 -6.25 -6.84 12.29
C VAL A 178 -6.35 -6.27 13.69
N SER A 179 -6.28 -7.11 14.74
CA SER A 179 -6.34 -6.66 16.14
C SER A 179 -5.25 -5.64 16.44
N ARG A 180 -4.01 -5.94 16.04
CA ARG A 180 -2.87 -5.07 16.25
C ARG A 180 -3.09 -3.68 15.64
N ILE A 181 -3.52 -3.63 14.37
CA ILE A 181 -3.76 -2.36 13.68
C ILE A 181 -4.90 -1.59 14.37
N LEU A 182 -6.00 -2.26 14.73
CA LEU A 182 -7.13 -1.62 15.42
C LEU A 182 -6.75 -1.05 16.78
N GLU A 183 -5.92 -1.75 17.55
CA GLU A 183 -5.38 -1.26 18.82
C GLU A 183 -4.57 0.02 18.64
N ASP A 184 -3.69 0.06 17.64
CA ASP A 184 -2.85 1.22 17.36
C ASP A 184 -3.66 2.41 16.81
N ILE A 185 -4.70 2.15 16.00
CA ILE A 185 -5.69 3.16 15.59
C ILE A 185 -6.37 3.75 16.81
N ASN A 186 -6.91 2.91 17.70
CA ASN A 186 -7.62 3.37 18.89
C ASN A 186 -6.74 4.22 19.79
N LYS A 187 -5.47 3.83 19.99
CA LYS A 187 -4.49 4.66 20.72
C LYS A 187 -4.33 6.03 20.07
N CYS A 188 -4.20 6.09 18.75
CA CYS A 188 -4.03 7.34 18.00
C CYS A 188 -5.26 8.24 17.97
N LEU A 189 -6.46 7.70 18.21
CA LEU A 189 -7.70 8.49 18.30
C LEU A 189 -7.96 8.93 19.76
N CYS A 190 -7.69 8.06 20.74
CA CYS A 190 -7.89 8.37 22.17
C CYS A 190 -6.84 9.35 22.74
N SER A 191 -5.59 9.34 22.26
CA SER A 191 -4.50 10.20 22.75
C SER A 191 -4.72 11.71 22.54
N HIS A 192 -5.81 12.11 21.88
CA HIS A 192 -6.14 13.51 21.59
C HIS A 192 -7.43 14.00 22.27
N GLN A 193 -8.03 13.18 23.14
CA GLN A 193 -9.15 13.59 23.98
C GLN A 193 -8.72 14.10 25.37
N GLN A 194 -7.42 14.26 25.62
CA GLN A 194 -6.84 14.87 26.83
C GLN A 194 -6.16 16.20 26.52
#